data_AF-A0A089WTI8-F1
#
_entry.id   AF-A0A089WTI8-F1
#
_cell.length_a   1.000
_cell.length_b   1.000
_cell.length_c   1.000
_cell.angle_alpha   90.00
_cell.angle_beta   90.00
_cell.angle_gamma   90.00
#
_symmetry.space_group_name_H-M   'P 1'
#
loop_
_entity.id
_entity.type
_entity.pdbx_description
1 polymer ?
#
loop_
_entity_poly.entity_id
_entity_poly.type
_entity_poly.pdbx_seq_one_letter_code
_entity_poly.pdbx_strand_id
1 'polypeptide(L)' 'MPERITTVPLDEEFDGLLRELARRKGFDPGELAAELIQKELKKRTAPRAPRGPVVPFRR' A
#
# COMPACT_ATOMS: atom_id res chain seq x y z
N MET A 1 -15.27 -4.19 14.01
CA MET A 1 -14.07 -3.38 14.32
C MET A 1 -14.24 -2.07 13.57
N PRO A 2 -14.41 -0.91 14.24
CA PRO A 2 -14.47 0.35 13.52
C PRO A 2 -13.11 0.59 12.84
N GLU A 3 -13.13 0.96 11.56
CA GLU A 3 -11.93 1.28 10.81
C GLU A 3 -11.22 2.46 11.48
N ARG A 4 -10.01 2.23 11.99
CA ARG A 4 -9.16 3.31 12.52
C ARG A 4 -8.57 4.07 11.35
N ILE A 5 -9.25 5.13 10.92
CA ILE A 5 -8.71 6.08 9.95
C ILE A 5 -7.54 6.80 10.64
N THR A 6 -6.32 6.41 10.28
CA THR A 6 -5.11 7.06 10.76
C THR A 6 -4.81 8.23 9.84
N THR A 7 -4.82 9.45 10.37
CA THR A 7 -4.54 10.65 9.60
C THR A 7 -3.05 10.68 9.26
N VAL A 8 -2.73 10.57 7.97
CA VAL A 8 -1.36 10.71 7.48
C VAL A 8 -1.23 12.14 6.93
N PRO A 9 -0.32 12.97 7.46
CA PRO A 9 -0.05 14.27 6.86
C PRO A 9 0.57 14.05 5.48
N LEU A 10 -0.20 14.37 4.44
CA LEU A 10 0.26 14.46 3.06
C LEU A 10 0.53 15.93 2.75
N ASP A 11 1.62 16.21 2.05
CA ASP A 11 1.82 17.55 1.49
C ASP A 11 0.64 17.88 0.55
N GLU A 12 0.23 19.16 0.52
CA GLU A 12 -0.96 19.61 -0.22
C GLU A 12 -0.95 19.20 -1.70
N GLU A 13 0.23 19.15 -2.31
CA GLU A 13 0.42 18.70 -3.70
C GLU A 13 0.01 17.24 -3.89
N PHE A 14 0.40 16.34 -2.97
CA PHE A 14 0.08 14.92 -3.07
C PHE A 14 -1.40 14.63 -2.78
N ASP A 15 -2.03 15.36 -1.85
CA ASP A 15 -3.46 15.26 -1.62
C ASP A 15 -4.25 15.70 -2.86
N GLY A 16 -3.82 16.79 -3.52
CA GLY A 16 -4.40 17.26 -4.78
C GLY A 16 -4.35 16.21 -5.89
N LEU A 17 -3.17 15.58 -6.08
CA LEU A 17 -2.99 14.52 -7.07
C LEU A 17 -3.87 13.29 -6.79
N LEU A 18 -3.97 12.89 -5.53
CA LEU A 18 -4.80 11.75 -5.11
C LEU A 18 -6.28 12.00 -5.40
N ARG A 19 -6.80 13.18 -5.02
CA ARG A 19 -8.19 13.57 -5.28
C ARG A 19 -8.50 13.64 -6.76
N GLU A 20 -7.59 14.19 -7.56
CA GLU A 20 -7.80 14.27 -9.01
C GLU A 20 -7.85 12.87 -9.64
N LEU A 21 -6.96 11.97 -9.21
CA LEU A 21 -6.94 10.59 -9.68
C LEU A 21 -8.19 9.82 -9.26
N ALA A 22 -8.64 10.00 -8.02
CA ALA A 22 -9.88 9.42 -7.50
C ALA A 22 -11.09 9.87 -8.33
N ARG A 23 -11.19 11.18 -8.61
CA ARG A 23 -12.22 11.76 -9.47
C ARG A 23 -12.20 11.17 -10.87
N ARG A 24 -11.03 11.05 -11.50
CA ARG A 24 -10.89 10.49 -12.86
C ARG A 24 -11.35 9.02 -12.93
N LYS A 25 -11.18 8.27 -11.83
CA LYS A 25 -11.55 6.86 -11.75
C LYS A 25 -12.96 6.63 -11.19
N GLY A 26 -13.60 7.65 -10.63
CA GLY A 26 -14.90 7.53 -9.96
C GLY A 26 -14.84 6.84 -8.60
N PHE A 27 -13.70 6.90 -7.91
CA PHE A 27 -13.51 6.32 -6.57
C PHE A 27 -13.51 7.41 -5.50
N ASP A 28 -13.81 7.02 -4.26
CA ASP A 28 -13.53 7.86 -3.10
C ASP A 28 -12.01 7.98 -2.90
N PRO A 29 -11.47 9.19 -2.58
CA PRO A 29 -10.04 9.37 -2.35
C PRO A 29 -9.47 8.49 -1.22
N GLY A 30 -10.24 8.23 -0.16
CA GLY A 30 -9.85 7.39 0.95
C GLY A 30 -9.78 5.91 0.55
N GLU A 31 -10.78 5.43 -0.20
CA GLU A 31 -10.76 4.06 -0.76
C GLU A 31 -9.58 3.85 -1.71
N LEU A 32 -9.33 4.82 -2.60
CA LEU A 32 -8.19 4.76 -3.52
C LEU A 32 -6.86 4.78 -2.75
N ALA A 33 -6.73 5.61 -1.71
CA ALA A 33 -5.54 5.63 -0.87
C ALA A 33 -5.30 4.27 -0.20
N ALA A 34 -6.35 3.66 0.37
CA ALA A 34 -6.26 2.37 1.02
C ALA A 34 -5.79 1.28 0.03
N GLU A 35 -6.35 1.25 -1.18
CA GLU A 35 -5.95 0.31 -2.23
C GLU A 35 -4.48 0.48 -2.62
N LEU A 36 -4.04 1.73 -2.85
CA LEU A 36 -2.66 2.04 -3.22
C LEU A 36 -1.67 1.65 -2.13
N ILE A 37 -2.00 1.93 -0.87
CA ILE A 37 -1.18 1.53 0.29
C ILE A 37 -1.07 0.00 0.35
N GLN A 38 -2.19 -0.73 0.24
CA GLN A 38 -2.18 -2.19 0.27
C GLN A 38 -1.34 -2.79 -0.87
N LYS A 39 -1.45 -2.22 -2.08
CA LYS A 39 -0.67 -2.65 -3.24
C LYS A 39 0.82 -2.47 -3.02
N GLU A 40 1.23 -1.32 -2.50
CA GLU A 40 2.64 -1.02 -2.23
C GLU A 40 3.19 -1.86 -1.07
N LEU A 41 2.41 -2.07 -0.01
CA LEU A 41 2.75 -2.99 1.08
C LEU A 41 2.99 -4.39 0.52
N LYS A 42 2.05 -4.95 -0.23
CA LYS A 42 2.17 -6.28 -0.83
C LYS A 42 3.42 -6.40 -1.70
N LYS A 43 3.75 -5.37 -2.48
CA LYS A 43 4.95 -5.33 -3.32
C LYS A 43 6.24 -5.34 -2.49
N ARG A 44 6.28 -4.60 -1.37
CA ARG A 44 7.47 -4.48 -0.51
C ARG A 44 7.65 -5.67 0.43
N THR A 45 6.57 -6.20 0.95
CA THR A 45 6.57 -7.32 1.92
C THR A 45 6.46 -8.68 1.26
N ALA A 46 6.29 -8.75 -0.07
CA ALA A 46 6.29 -10.01 -0.79
C ALA A 46 7.58 -10.80 -0.45
N PRO A 47 7.46 -12.07 -0.04
CA PRO A 47 8.62 -12.90 0.21
C PRO A 47 9.43 -12.99 -1.08
N ARG A 48 10.71 -12.59 -0.99
CA ARG A 48 11.63 -12.77 -2.11
C ARG A 48 11.95 -14.25 -2.23
N ALA A 49 12.04 -14.75 -3.47
CA ALA A 49 12.53 -16.09 -3.71
C ALA A 49 13.89 -16.27 -3.03
N PRO A 50 14.12 -17.38 -2.32
CA PRO A 50 15.40 -17.64 -1.68
C PRO A 50 16.49 -17.63 -2.76
N ARG A 51 17.47 -16.74 -2.60
CA ARG A 51 18.66 -16.72 -3.47
C ARG A 51 19.64 -17.74 -2.90
N GLY A 52 19.59 -18.97 -3.38
CA GLY A 52 20.56 -20.01 -3.06
C GLY A 52 19.95 -21.36 -2.69
N PRO A 53 20.79 -22.40 -2.53
CA PRO A 53 20.34 -23.72 -2.12
C PRO A 53 19.75 -23.66 -0.71
N VAL A 54 18.53 -24.19 -0.55
CA VAL A 54 17.89 -24.36 0.76
C VAL A 54 18.63 -25.48 1.50
N VAL A 55 19.41 -25.12 2.52
CA VAL A 55 20.14 -26.09 3.34
C VAL A 55 19.28 -26.48 4.53
N PRO A 56 19.02 -27.78 4.78
CA PRO A 56 18.24 -28.20 5.94
C PRO A 56 18.98 -27.89 7.24
N PHE A 57 18.23 -27.53 8.28
CA PHE A 57 18.76 -27.40 9.64
C PHE A 57 19.30 -28.77 10.08
N ARG A 58 20.55 -28.83 10.55
CA ARG A 58 21.10 -30.06 11.14
C ARG A 58 20.32 -30.39 12.42
N ARG A 59 19.98 -31.67 12.58
CA ARG A 59 19.42 -32.23 13.82
C ARG A 59 20.49 -32.35 14.90
#